data_AF-A0A970PBJ1-F1
#
_entry.id   AF-A0A970PBJ1-F1
#
_cell.length_a   1.000
_cell.length_b   1.000
_cell.length_c   1.000
_cell.angle_alpha   90.00
_cell.angle_beta   90.00
_cell.angle_gamma   90.00
#
_symmetry.space_group_name_H-M   'P 1'
#
loop_
_entity.id
_entity.type
_entity.pdbx_description
1 polymer ?
#
loop_
_entity_poly.entity_id
_entity_poly.type
_entity_poly.pdbx_seq_one_letter_code
_entity_poly.pdbx_strand_id
1 'polypeptide(L)'
;MPERCETLTEPEVGQIVRETLHYDDGRRYDLNCYVLMPDHFHALLYPLRRGDGSIPITEIMKVIKGVSARRINQVSEGHGSFWLDQSFTRIIRCPDEFVKTYHYIRSNPVRAGYAELPEDWQWWWEQTD
;
A
#
# COMPACT_ATOMS: atom_id res chain seq x y z
N MET A 1 13.01 11.27 17.48
CA MET A 1 12.03 10.49 16.69
C MET A 1 12.81 9.87 15.56
N PRO A 2 12.73 8.56 15.29
CA PRO A 2 13.45 8.01 14.14
C PRO A 2 12.98 8.77 12.90
N GLU A 3 13.94 9.27 12.13
CA GLU A 3 13.68 9.98 10.88
C GLU A 3 12.84 9.06 9.99
N ARG A 4 11.76 9.60 9.41
CA ARG A 4 10.95 8.85 8.48
C ARG A 4 11.82 8.54 7.27
N CYS A 5 11.98 7.25 6.98
CA CYS A 5 12.74 6.78 5.83
C CYS A 5 11.93 7.11 4.55
N GLU A 6 12.37 8.10 3.78
CA GLU A 6 11.70 8.58 2.56
C GLU A 6 12.12 7.80 1.30
N THR A 7 12.42 6.50 1.44
CA THR A 7 12.98 5.67 0.35
C THR A 7 11.95 4.81 -0.36
N LEU A 8 10.69 4.81 0.08
CA LEU A 8 9.66 3.89 -0.44
C LEU A 8 9.37 4.12 -1.94
N THR A 9 9.61 5.32 -2.44
CA THR A 9 9.40 5.69 -3.85
C THR A 9 10.66 5.63 -4.69
N GLU A 10 11.79 5.16 -4.14
CA GLU A 10 12.94 4.79 -4.96
C GLU A 10 12.55 3.64 -5.90
N PRO A 11 12.98 3.66 -7.18
CA PRO A 11 12.51 2.70 -8.19
C PRO A 11 12.54 1.24 -7.76
N GLU A 12 13.63 0.78 -7.15
CA GLU A 12 13.79 -0.62 -6.74
C GLU A 12 12.91 -0.97 -5.51
N VAL A 13 12.84 -0.07 -4.53
CA VAL A 13 12.05 -0.25 -3.31
C VAL A 13 10.55 -0.21 -3.61
N GLY A 14 10.09 0.80 -4.34
CA GLY A 14 8.70 0.96 -4.73
C GLY A 14 8.23 -0.20 -5.62
N GLN A 15 9.12 -0.70 -6.49
CA GLN A 15 8.85 -1.88 -7.31
C GLN A 15 8.58 -3.12 -6.47
N ILE A 16 9.40 -3.36 -5.44
CA ILE A 16 9.21 -4.51 -4.53
C ILE A 16 7.84 -4.44 -3.84
N VAL A 17 7.45 -3.25 -3.35
CA VAL A 17 6.17 -3.09 -2.66
C VAL A 17 5.00 -3.26 -3.63
N ARG A 18 5.09 -2.66 -4.82
CA ARG A 18 4.13 -2.88 -5.92
C ARG A 18 3.95 -4.37 -6.20
N GLU A 19 5.03 -5.10 -6.45
CA GLU A 19 4.97 -6.53 -6.72
C GLU A 19 4.40 -7.33 -5.56
N THR A 20 4.71 -6.97 -4.32
CA THR A 20 4.10 -7.61 -3.14
C THR A 20 2.60 -7.39 -3.07
N LEU A 21 2.11 -6.18 -3.41
CA LEU A 21 0.68 -5.90 -3.47
C LEU A 21 -0.02 -6.72 -4.57
N HIS A 22 0.54 -6.70 -5.78
CA HIS A 22 -0.01 -7.45 -6.92
C HIS A 22 0.11 -8.97 -6.77
N TYR A 23 1.11 -9.46 -6.03
CA TYR A 23 1.25 -10.89 -5.76
C TYR A 23 0.08 -11.43 -4.91
N ASP A 24 -0.42 -10.68 -3.94
CA ASP A 24 -1.53 -11.16 -3.10
C ASP A 24 -2.92 -10.75 -3.63
N ASP A 25 -2.97 -9.94 -4.71
CA ASP A 25 -4.20 -9.65 -5.45
C ASP A 25 -4.81 -10.94 -6.05
N GLY A 26 -6.11 -11.13 -5.83
CA GLY A 26 -6.84 -12.37 -6.14
C GLY A 26 -6.46 -13.59 -5.28
N ARG A 27 -5.50 -13.47 -4.35
CA ARG A 27 -5.07 -14.56 -3.43
C ARG A 27 -5.47 -14.30 -1.97
N ARG A 28 -5.42 -13.05 -1.53
CA ARG A 28 -5.78 -12.62 -0.17
C ARG A 28 -6.79 -11.48 -0.13
N TYR A 29 -6.79 -10.66 -1.16
CA TYR A 29 -7.69 -9.54 -1.32
C TYR A 29 -7.87 -9.26 -2.80
N ASP A 30 -8.95 -8.57 -3.15
CA ASP A 30 -9.07 -7.88 -4.44
C ASP A 30 -8.56 -6.45 -4.25
N LEU A 31 -7.55 -6.06 -5.02
CA LEU A 31 -6.90 -4.75 -4.93
C LEU A 31 -7.64 -3.74 -5.81
N ASN A 32 -8.21 -2.69 -5.19
CA ASN A 32 -8.94 -1.66 -5.94
C ASN A 32 -8.04 -0.50 -6.36
N CYS A 33 -7.25 0.06 -5.45
CA CYS A 33 -6.26 1.08 -5.78
C CYS A 33 -5.19 1.19 -4.68
N TYR A 34 -4.05 1.80 -5.02
CA TYR A 34 -3.05 2.19 -4.04
C TYR A 34 -2.24 3.40 -4.50
N VAL A 35 -1.61 4.07 -3.54
CA VAL A 35 -0.54 5.03 -3.82
C VAL A 35 0.64 4.79 -2.88
N LEU A 36 1.85 4.72 -3.43
CA LEU A 36 3.06 4.79 -2.63
C LEU A 36 3.50 6.26 -2.50
N MET A 37 3.74 6.67 -1.27
CA MET A 37 4.34 7.95 -0.88
C MET A 37 5.77 7.67 -0.38
N PRO A 38 6.65 8.68 -0.27
CA PRO A 38 8.05 8.43 0.10
C PRO A 38 8.24 7.69 1.44
N ASP A 39 7.36 7.91 2.42
CA ASP A 39 7.45 7.34 3.77
C ASP A 39 6.34 6.32 4.12
N HIS A 40 5.31 6.15 3.29
CA HIS A 40 4.19 5.25 3.55
C HIS A 40 3.40 4.92 2.27
N PHE A 41 2.43 4.01 2.36
CA PHE A 41 1.46 3.81 1.28
C PHE A 41 0.02 3.82 1.80
N HIS A 42 -0.91 4.11 0.90
CA HIS A 42 -2.33 3.87 1.11
C HIS A 42 -2.82 2.83 0.10
N ALA A 43 -3.69 1.92 0.54
CA ALA A 43 -4.32 0.93 -0.34
C ALA A 43 -5.80 0.77 0.02
N LEU A 44 -6.62 0.59 -1.00
CA LEU A 44 -8.04 0.23 -0.90
C LEU A 44 -8.20 -1.17 -1.48
N LEU A 45 -8.71 -2.09 -0.67
CA LEU A 45 -8.79 -3.50 -1.01
C LEU A 45 -9.99 -4.19 -0.34
N TYR A 46 -10.40 -5.32 -0.90
CA TYR A 46 -11.45 -6.17 -0.37
C TYR A 46 -10.85 -7.49 0.11
N PRO A 47 -10.76 -7.76 1.42
CA PRO A 47 -10.23 -9.03 1.91
C PRO A 47 -11.06 -10.24 1.39
N LEU A 48 -10.38 -11.22 0.81
CA LEU A 48 -11.03 -12.42 0.28
C LEU A 48 -11.54 -13.34 1.40
N ARG A 49 -12.45 -14.23 1.06
CA ARG A 49 -13.02 -15.20 2.00
C ARG A 49 -12.00 -16.26 2.42
N ARG A 50 -12.04 -16.63 3.70
CA ARG A 50 -11.35 -17.80 4.26
C ARG A 50 -12.24 -18.46 5.31
N GLY A 51 -12.78 -19.62 4.97
CA GLY A 51 -13.76 -20.31 5.82
C GLY A 51 -15.09 -19.53 5.89
N ASP A 52 -15.57 -19.32 7.11
CA ASP A 52 -16.81 -18.60 7.41
C ASP A 52 -16.66 -17.06 7.32
N GLY A 53 -15.44 -16.53 7.41
CA GLY A 53 -15.16 -15.10 7.37
C GLY A 53 -14.27 -14.63 6.21
N SER A 54 -13.81 -13.38 6.30
CA SER A 54 -12.77 -12.82 5.44
C SER A 54 -11.39 -13.00 6.06
N ILE A 55 -10.34 -12.94 5.25
CA ILE A 55 -8.97 -12.89 5.75
C ILE A 55 -8.82 -11.63 6.63
N PRO A 56 -8.29 -11.74 7.87
CA PRO A 56 -8.11 -10.59 8.74
C PRO A 56 -7.13 -9.57 8.14
N ILE A 57 -7.47 -8.29 8.23
CA ILE A 57 -6.60 -7.21 7.73
C ILE A 57 -5.23 -7.18 8.41
N THR A 58 -5.16 -7.58 9.69
CA THR A 58 -3.91 -7.70 10.43
C THR A 58 -2.98 -8.75 9.83
N GLU A 59 -3.53 -9.83 9.29
CA GLU A 59 -2.76 -10.85 8.59
C GLU A 59 -2.28 -10.35 7.23
N ILE A 60 -3.17 -9.71 6.46
CA ILE A 60 -2.83 -9.09 5.17
C ILE A 60 -1.67 -8.11 5.34
N MET A 61 -1.77 -7.18 6.30
CA MET A 61 -0.72 -6.20 6.58
C MET A 61 0.57 -6.85 7.07
N LYS A 62 0.48 -7.93 7.88
CA LYS A 62 1.67 -8.67 8.34
C LYS A 62 2.41 -9.31 7.16
N VAL A 63 1.69 -9.88 6.20
CA VAL A 63 2.28 -10.49 5.00
C VAL A 63 2.90 -9.42 4.10
N ILE A 64 2.15 -8.36 3.76
CA ILE A 64 2.66 -7.27 2.92
C ILE A 64 3.94 -6.68 3.51
N LYS A 65 3.92 -6.31 4.80
CA LYS A 65 5.09 -5.73 5.47
C LYS A 65 6.25 -6.71 5.57
N GLY A 66 6.00 -7.96 5.94
CA GLY A 66 7.05 -8.95 6.13
C GLY A 66 7.76 -9.34 4.83
N VAL A 67 6.99 -9.59 3.76
CA VAL A 67 7.53 -9.97 2.45
C VAL A 67 8.31 -8.80 1.84
N SER A 68 7.71 -7.61 1.79
CA SER A 68 8.38 -6.44 1.22
C SER A 68 9.63 -6.04 2.00
N ALA A 69 9.58 -5.97 3.34
CA ALA A 69 10.76 -5.61 4.15
C ALA A 69 11.91 -6.59 3.94
N ARG A 70 11.63 -7.89 3.87
CA ARG A 70 12.66 -8.90 3.60
C ARG A 70 13.33 -8.67 2.25
N ARG A 71 12.54 -8.42 1.21
CA ARG A 71 13.03 -8.19 -0.16
C ARG A 71 13.81 -6.87 -0.25
N ILE A 72 13.33 -5.81 0.39
CA ILE A 72 14.01 -4.50 0.42
C ILE A 72 15.37 -4.62 1.12
N ASN A 73 15.42 -5.26 2.30
CA ASN A 73 16.68 -5.46 3.02
C ASN A 73 17.72 -6.27 2.21
N GLN A 74 17.28 -7.14 1.30
CA GLN A 74 18.18 -7.91 0.44
C GLN A 74 18.84 -7.04 -0.65
N VAL A 75 18.14 -6.03 -1.16
CA VAL A 75 18.66 -5.16 -2.23
C VAL A 75 19.36 -3.92 -1.70
N SER A 76 18.96 -3.41 -0.54
CA SER A 76 19.51 -2.18 0.04
C SER A 76 20.70 -2.43 0.99
N GLU A 77 21.20 -3.66 1.07
CA GLU A 77 22.17 -4.14 2.09
C GLU A 77 21.78 -3.78 3.54
N GLY A 78 20.50 -3.48 3.77
CA GLY A 78 19.97 -2.99 5.04
C GLY A 78 19.73 -4.13 6.03
N HIS A 79 19.73 -3.81 7.32
CA HIS A 79 19.46 -4.77 8.39
C HIS A 79 18.40 -4.17 9.32
N GLY A 80 17.35 -4.93 9.63
CA GLY A 80 16.31 -4.53 10.60
C GLY A 80 14.94 -4.28 9.99
N SER A 81 14.09 -3.53 10.69
CA SER A 81 12.72 -3.27 10.26
C SER A 81 12.65 -2.12 9.27
N PHE A 82 12.10 -2.37 8.08
CA PHE A 82 11.78 -1.33 7.10
C PHE A 82 10.49 -0.59 7.46
N TRP A 83 9.46 -1.32 7.92
CA TRP A 83 8.16 -0.75 8.27
C TRP A 83 8.07 -0.43 9.76
N LEU A 84 7.28 0.59 10.10
CA LEU A 84 6.75 0.76 11.45
C LEU A 84 5.83 -0.41 11.80
N ASP A 85 5.83 -0.84 13.06
CA ASP A 85 4.94 -1.92 13.52
C ASP A 85 3.47 -1.59 13.27
N GLN A 86 3.09 -0.34 13.55
CA GLN A 86 1.71 0.11 13.44
C GLN A 86 1.29 0.33 11.99
N SER A 87 0.06 -0.05 11.68
CA SER A 87 -0.63 0.28 10.44
C SER A 87 -1.98 0.90 10.79
N PHE A 88 -2.34 1.99 10.13
CA PHE A 88 -3.69 2.51 10.23
C PHE A 88 -4.61 1.73 9.28
N THR A 89 -5.73 1.25 9.80
CA THR A 89 -6.76 0.57 9.01
C THR A 89 -8.11 1.13 9.35
N ARG A 90 -8.93 1.39 8.33
CA ARG A 90 -10.32 1.78 8.48
C ARG A 90 -11.20 0.85 7.65
N ILE A 91 -12.27 0.33 8.26
CA ILE A 91 -13.32 -0.40 7.55
C ILE A 91 -14.24 0.61 6.87
N ILE A 92 -14.42 0.45 5.56
CA ILE A 92 -15.36 1.21 4.74
C ILE A 92 -16.72 0.52 4.79
N ARG A 93 -17.76 1.25 5.22
CA ARG A 93 -19.08 0.65 5.51
C ARG A 93 -20.17 1.01 4.51
N CYS A 94 -19.94 2.02 3.67
CA CYS A 94 -20.92 2.42 2.67
C CYS A 94 -20.26 2.96 1.39
N PRO A 95 -21.00 3.04 0.27
CA PRO A 95 -20.48 3.54 -1.00
C PRO A 95 -19.92 4.97 -0.92
N ASP A 96 -20.55 5.86 -0.15
CA ASP A 96 -20.07 7.23 0.02
C ASP A 96 -18.70 7.30 0.70
N GLU A 97 -18.46 6.43 1.69
CA GLU A 97 -17.14 6.32 2.32
C GLU A 97 -16.12 5.77 1.33
N PHE A 98 -16.50 4.79 0.50
CA PHE A 98 -15.64 4.24 -0.53
C PHE A 98 -15.17 5.32 -1.51
N VAL A 99 -16.09 6.08 -2.09
CA VAL A 99 -15.79 7.15 -3.06
C VAL A 99 -14.89 8.21 -2.44
N LYS A 100 -15.18 8.63 -1.19
CA LYS A 100 -14.34 9.61 -0.47
C LYS A 100 -12.94 9.08 -0.22
N THR A 101 -12.80 7.83 0.21
CA THR A 101 -11.51 7.19 0.47
C THR A 101 -10.72 7.02 -0.83
N TYR A 102 -11.35 6.54 -1.90
CA TYR A 102 -10.72 6.42 -3.22
C TYR A 102 -10.17 7.77 -3.69
N HIS A 103 -10.96 8.84 -3.67
CA HIS A 103 -10.48 10.17 -4.09
C HIS A 103 -9.39 10.72 -3.17
N TYR A 104 -9.45 10.43 -1.87
CA TYR A 104 -8.39 10.80 -0.93
C TYR A 104 -7.06 10.12 -1.30
N ILE A 105 -7.08 8.81 -1.58
CA ILE A 105 -5.88 8.04 -1.97
C ILE A 105 -5.35 8.59 -3.30
N ARG A 106 -6.21 8.71 -4.32
CA ARG A 106 -5.84 9.24 -5.65
C ARG A 106 -5.23 10.63 -5.58
N SER A 107 -5.77 11.52 -4.75
CA SER A 107 -5.31 12.91 -4.67
C SER A 107 -4.12 13.11 -3.74
N ASN A 108 -3.64 12.08 -3.04
CA ASN A 108 -2.58 12.20 -2.04
C ASN A 108 -1.27 12.79 -2.60
N PRO A 109 -0.71 12.30 -3.73
CA PRO A 109 0.54 12.83 -4.28
C PRO A 109 0.41 14.30 -4.68
N VAL A 110 -0.74 14.72 -5.22
CA VAL A 110 -1.00 16.13 -5.57
C VAL A 110 -1.09 17.00 -4.32
N ARG A 111 -1.82 16.55 -3.30
CA ARG A 111 -1.95 17.27 -2.03
C ARG A 111 -0.62 17.43 -1.29
N ALA A 112 0.30 16.50 -1.49
CA ALA A 112 1.65 16.53 -0.93
C ALA A 112 2.66 17.30 -1.81
N GLY A 113 2.26 17.76 -3.00
CA GLY A 113 3.11 18.52 -3.92
C GLY A 113 4.09 17.68 -4.74
N TYR A 114 3.88 16.36 -4.82
CA TYR A 114 4.73 15.45 -5.60
C TYR A 114 4.33 15.33 -7.08
N ALA A 115 3.12 15.76 -7.44
CA ALA A 115 2.60 15.70 -8.80
C ALA A 115 1.57 16.82 -9.05
N GLU A 116 1.39 17.24 -10.32
CA GLU A 116 0.34 18.18 -10.70
C GLU A 116 -1.01 17.46 -10.84
N LEU A 117 -1.01 16.29 -11.48
CA LEU A 117 -2.15 15.38 -11.57
C LEU A 117 -1.83 14.02 -10.90
N PRO A 118 -2.84 13.29 -10.38
CA PRO A 118 -2.63 11.94 -9.85
C PRO A 118 -1.94 10.99 -10.84
N GLU A 119 -2.27 11.12 -12.12
CA GLU A 119 -1.74 10.29 -13.22
C GLU A 119 -0.25 10.52 -13.48
N ASP A 120 0.28 11.69 -13.11
CA ASP A 120 1.71 12.00 -13.27
C ASP A 120 2.55 11.28 -12.20
N TRP A 121 1.90 10.77 -11.14
CA TRP A 121 2.57 10.04 -10.08
C TRP A 121 2.70 8.56 -10.44
N GLN A 122 3.91 8.13 -10.83
CA GLN A 122 4.19 6.75 -11.25
C GLN A 122 3.81 5.66 -10.23
N TRP A 123 3.67 6.03 -8.95
CA TRP A 123 3.33 5.12 -7.86
C TRP A 123 1.85 5.15 -7.47
N TRP A 124 1.01 5.86 -8.23
CA TRP A 124 -0.43 5.70 -8.24
C TRP A 124 -0.82 4.52 -9.12
N TRP A 125 -1.75 3.70 -8.66
CA TRP A 125 -2.36 2.64 -9.44
C TRP A 125 -3.82 2.45 -9.03
N GLU A 126 -4.65 2.13 -10.01
CA GLU A 126 -6.02 1.72 -9.82
C GLU A 126 -6.39 0.55 -10.72
N GLN A 127 -7.32 -0.26 -10.24
CA GLN A 127 -7.98 -1.26 -11.04
C GLN A 127 -8.81 -0.55 -12.11
N THR A 128 -8.57 -0.92 -13.37
CA THR A 128 -9.39 -0.49 -14.50
C THR A 128 -10.31 -1.66 -14.88
N ASP A 129 -11.55 -1.33 -15.20
CA ASP A 129 -12.56 -2.30 -15.67
C ASP A 129 -12.20 -2.92 -17.03
#